data_AF-A0A4Q2Y7C8-F1
#
_entry.id   AF-A0A4Q2Y7C8-F1
#
_cell.length_a   1.000
_cell.length_b   1.000
_cell.length_c   1.000
_cell.angle_alpha   90.00
_cell.angle_beta   90.00
_cell.angle_gamma   90.00
#
_symmetry.space_group_name_H-M   'P 1'
#
loop_
_entity.id
_entity.type
_entity.pdbx_description
1 polymer ?
#
loop_
_entity_poly.entity_id
_entity_poly.type
_entity_poly.pdbx_seq_one_letter_code
_entity_poly.pdbx_strand_id
1 'polypeptide(L)'
;MKIPGVTSLIGILLVSSLQAQTTEIPANPLVPSGKTNTRAIGGGTNPGASVVPSRTQTRLVTHIVLSESRMWTSSDGKPLEAKLIAFEDMVAKVPEGSSAPAMPTPPANPTVVRDGSARLLVNKKPVVLPLERLSAPDRELIERIRLSIAKKAAGQ
;
A
#
# COMPACT_ATOMS: atom_id res chain seq x y z
N MET A 1 36.43 38.69 -46.17
CA MET A 1 35.11 38.90 -45.50
C MET A 1 35.24 38.43 -44.05
N LYS A 2 35.04 39.37 -43.11
CA LYS A 2 35.11 39.19 -41.65
C LYS A 2 33.71 38.85 -41.16
N ILE A 3 33.57 37.80 -40.34
CA ILE A 3 32.36 37.54 -39.54
C ILE A 3 32.83 37.41 -38.09
N PRO A 4 32.25 38.17 -37.14
CA PRO A 4 32.80 38.36 -35.81
C PRO A 4 32.46 37.20 -34.86
N GLY A 5 33.30 37.07 -33.83
CA GLY A 5 33.32 35.99 -32.86
C GLY A 5 32.08 35.92 -31.98
N VAL A 6 31.70 34.67 -31.66
CA VAL A 6 30.67 34.33 -30.69
C VAL A 6 31.31 34.33 -29.31
N THR A 7 31.04 35.39 -28.55
CA THR A 7 31.47 35.54 -27.17
C THR A 7 30.71 34.55 -26.29
N SER A 8 31.41 33.52 -25.83
CA SER A 8 30.90 32.55 -24.85
C SER A 8 30.84 33.22 -23.48
N LEU A 9 29.63 33.48 -22.97
CA LEU A 9 29.41 34.03 -21.64
C LEU A 9 29.24 32.86 -20.66
N ILE A 10 30.31 32.53 -19.93
CA ILE A 10 30.29 31.55 -18.83
C ILE A 10 29.57 32.22 -17.64
N GLY A 11 28.32 31.84 -17.43
CA GLY A 11 27.55 32.21 -16.24
C GLY A 11 27.94 31.33 -15.06
N ILE A 12 28.59 31.92 -14.05
CA ILE A 12 28.88 31.28 -12.77
C ILE A 12 27.57 31.19 -11.97
N LEU A 13 27.02 29.98 -11.84
CA LEU A 13 25.91 29.69 -10.93
C LEU A 13 26.45 29.58 -9.49
N LEU A 14 26.21 30.62 -8.69
CA LEU A 14 26.36 30.58 -7.23
C LEU A 14 25.30 29.63 -6.65
N VAL A 15 25.74 28.47 -6.15
CA VAL A 15 24.92 27.55 -5.37
C VAL A 15 24.97 27.99 -3.90
N SER A 16 23.92 28.67 -3.46
CA SER A 16 23.67 28.94 -2.03
C SER A 16 23.04 27.70 -1.40
N SER A 17 23.76 27.02 -0.52
CA SER A 17 23.23 25.93 0.31
C SER A 17 22.28 26.48 1.36
N LEU A 18 20.96 26.39 1.10
CA LEU A 18 19.94 26.58 2.13
C LEU A 18 20.00 25.39 3.10
N GLN A 19 20.42 25.65 4.34
CA GLN A 19 20.24 24.73 5.44
C GLN A 19 18.74 24.57 5.69
N ALA A 20 18.19 23.40 5.40
CA ALA A 20 16.85 23.03 5.79
C ALA A 20 16.79 22.96 7.32
N GLN A 21 16.15 23.94 7.95
CA GLN A 21 15.77 23.86 9.35
C GLN A 21 14.63 22.83 9.44
N THR A 22 14.93 21.65 9.97
CA THR A 22 13.95 20.64 10.33
C THR A 22 13.16 21.17 11.52
N THR A 23 12.09 21.91 11.25
CA THR A 23 11.06 22.16 12.26
C THR A 23 10.30 20.86 12.41
N GLU A 24 10.55 20.11 13.48
CA GLU A 24 9.70 18.99 13.88
C GLU A 24 8.29 19.51 14.11
N ILE A 25 7.39 19.23 13.16
CA ILE A 25 5.96 19.46 13.33
C ILE A 25 5.46 18.32 14.23
N PRO A 26 5.01 18.59 15.47
CA PRO A 26 4.48 17.54 16.32
C PRO A 26 3.24 16.94 15.66
N ALA A 27 3.15 15.60 15.67
CA ALA A 27 2.09 14.83 15.02
C ALA A 27 0.66 15.10 15.56
N ASN A 28 0.51 15.97 16.56
CA ASN A 28 -0.79 16.37 17.11
C ASN A 28 -0.68 17.75 17.79
N PRO A 29 -1.38 18.80 17.33
CA PRO A 29 -1.33 20.14 17.94
C PRO A 29 -1.99 20.23 19.33
N LEU A 30 -2.60 19.15 19.82
CA LEU A 30 -3.38 19.14 21.07
C LEU A 30 -2.68 18.49 22.26
N VAL A 31 -1.42 18.08 22.14
CA VAL A 31 -0.67 17.55 23.29
C VAL A 31 0.42 18.55 23.68
N PRO A 32 0.21 19.40 24.71
CA PRO A 32 1.30 20.20 25.25
C PRO A 32 2.37 19.23 25.76
N SER A 33 3.53 19.23 25.12
CA SER A 33 4.76 18.62 25.62
C SER A 33 5.23 19.40 26.84
N GLY A 34 4.60 19.13 27.98
CA GLY A 34 4.88 19.82 29.23
C GLY A 34 3.78 19.51 30.23
N LYS A 35 4.14 18.81 31.30
CA LYS A 35 3.36 18.48 32.51
C LYS A 35 1.96 19.13 32.56
N THR A 36 0.94 18.35 32.27
CA THR A 36 -0.47 18.75 32.45
C THR A 36 -0.69 19.15 33.91
N ASN A 37 -0.82 20.45 34.15
CA ASN A 37 -1.08 20.99 35.47
C ASN A 37 -2.60 20.89 35.72
N THR A 38 -3.05 19.83 36.37
CA THR A 38 -4.46 19.66 36.75
C THR A 38 -4.81 20.64 37.87
N ARG A 39 -5.60 21.67 37.54
CA ARG A 39 -6.20 22.56 38.53
C ARG A 39 -7.40 21.86 39.17
N ALA A 40 -7.36 21.61 40.47
CA ALA A 40 -8.49 21.06 41.21
C ALA A 40 -9.61 22.10 41.28
N ILE A 41 -10.76 21.79 40.67
CA ILE A 41 -12.01 22.54 40.84
C ILE A 41 -12.99 21.65 41.60
N GLY A 42 -13.20 21.96 42.89
CA GLY A 42 -14.38 21.60 43.67
C GLY A 42 -14.63 20.12 43.99
N GLY A 43 -14.37 19.72 45.24
CA GLY A 43 -15.32 19.02 46.15
C GLY A 43 -16.10 17.77 45.73
N GLY A 44 -15.72 17.02 44.70
CA GLY A 44 -16.37 15.75 44.33
C GLY A 44 -15.59 14.52 44.77
N THR A 45 -16.15 13.67 45.64
CA THR A 45 -15.51 12.45 46.20
C THR A 45 -15.50 11.24 45.26
N ASN A 46 -15.57 11.44 43.95
CA ASN A 46 -15.47 10.33 42.99
C ASN A 46 -14.10 10.36 42.33
N PRO A 47 -13.31 9.25 42.36
CA PRO A 47 -12.09 9.19 41.58
C PRO A 47 -12.47 9.40 40.11
N GLY A 48 -11.91 10.44 39.50
CA GLY A 48 -12.15 10.77 38.10
C GLY A 48 -11.91 9.56 37.21
N ALA A 49 -12.73 9.39 36.19
CA ALA A 49 -12.61 8.27 35.26
C ALA A 49 -11.23 8.28 34.59
N SER A 50 -10.43 7.24 34.83
CA SER A 50 -9.19 7.02 34.11
C SER A 50 -9.55 6.38 32.76
N VAL A 51 -9.42 7.14 31.68
CA VAL A 51 -9.55 6.62 30.32
C VAL A 51 -8.19 6.03 29.93
N VAL A 52 -8.08 4.70 30.01
CA VAL A 52 -6.92 3.99 29.45
C VAL A 52 -7.17 3.82 27.94
N PRO A 53 -6.35 4.42 27.05
CA PRO A 53 -6.50 4.22 25.62
C PRO A 53 -6.33 2.73 25.26
N SER A 54 -7.21 2.21 24.40
CA SER A 54 -7.09 0.83 23.94
C SER A 54 -5.81 0.65 23.13
N ARG A 55 -5.07 -0.43 23.36
CA ARG A 55 -3.83 -0.72 22.61
C ARG A 55 -4.10 -0.80 21.11
N THR A 56 -3.31 -0.07 20.33
CA THR A 56 -3.40 -0.07 18.86
C THR A 56 -2.84 -1.39 18.33
N GLN A 57 -3.62 -2.11 17.52
CA GLN A 57 -3.15 -3.35 16.87
C GLN A 57 -2.80 -3.05 15.41
N THR A 58 -1.55 -3.34 15.02
CA THR A 58 -1.13 -3.27 13.62
C THR A 58 -1.54 -4.55 12.89
N ARG A 59 -2.11 -4.41 11.69
CA ARG A 59 -2.45 -5.55 10.82
C ARG A 59 -1.51 -5.57 9.62
N LEU A 60 -0.82 -6.70 9.43
CA LEU A 60 -0.09 -6.98 8.20
C LEU A 60 -1.03 -7.71 7.24
N VAL A 61 -1.21 -7.15 6.04
CA VAL A 61 -1.99 -7.76 4.96
C VAL A 61 -1.02 -8.24 3.89
N THR A 62 -1.06 -9.53 3.58
CA THR A 62 -0.26 -10.13 2.52
C THR A 62 -1.17 -10.64 1.42
N HIS A 63 -0.87 -10.23 0.18
CA HIS A 63 -1.58 -10.69 -1.01
C HIS A 63 -0.91 -11.92 -1.60
N ILE A 64 -1.71 -12.86 -2.08
CA ILE A 64 -1.22 -14.05 -2.80
C ILE A 64 -1.06 -13.66 -4.28
N VAL A 65 0.17 -13.63 -4.76
CA VAL A 65 0.50 -13.26 -6.14
C VAL A 65 0.43 -14.49 -7.05
N LEU A 66 -0.32 -14.38 -8.13
CA LEU A 66 -0.59 -15.47 -9.08
C LEU A 66 0.11 -15.27 -10.43
N SER A 67 0.59 -14.05 -10.72
CA SER A 67 1.37 -13.75 -11.92
C SER A 67 2.47 -12.75 -11.62
N GLU A 68 3.49 -12.74 -12.48
CA GLU A 68 4.47 -11.65 -12.53
C GLU A 68 3.84 -10.30 -12.92
N SER A 69 4.60 -9.22 -12.71
CA SER A 69 4.22 -7.88 -13.19
C SER A 69 4.19 -7.88 -14.70
N ARG A 70 3.09 -7.39 -15.28
CA ARG A 70 2.97 -7.21 -16.73
C ARG A 70 2.01 -6.10 -17.07
N MET A 71 2.03 -5.70 -18.34
CA MET A 71 1.02 -4.81 -18.91
C MET A 71 -0.26 -5.58 -19.20
N TRP A 72 -1.32 -5.17 -18.51
CA TRP A 72 -2.71 -5.56 -18.77
C TRP A 72 -3.35 -4.50 -19.64
N THR A 73 -4.27 -4.88 -20.50
CA THR A 73 -5.00 -3.95 -21.35
C THR A 73 -6.47 -3.93 -20.93
N SER A 74 -6.94 -2.76 -20.50
CA SER A 74 -8.37 -2.53 -20.29
C SER A 74 -9.13 -2.59 -21.61
N SER A 75 -10.43 -2.89 -21.59
CA SER A 75 -11.35 -2.74 -22.72
C SER A 75 -11.31 -1.33 -23.31
N ASP A 76 -10.97 -0.34 -22.48
CA ASP A 76 -10.84 1.06 -22.86
C ASP A 76 -9.51 1.37 -23.59
N GLY A 77 -8.72 0.33 -23.90
CA GLY A 77 -7.42 0.42 -24.58
C GLY A 77 -6.27 0.92 -23.71
N LYS A 78 -6.54 1.32 -22.46
CA LYS A 78 -5.52 1.85 -21.56
C LYS A 78 -4.66 0.73 -20.98
N PRO A 79 -3.33 0.81 -21.12
CA PRO A 79 -2.43 -0.17 -20.53
C PRO A 79 -2.28 0.09 -19.03
N LEU A 80 -2.13 -1.00 -18.27
CA LEU A 80 -2.06 -1.00 -16.81
C LEU A 80 -0.98 -1.98 -16.36
N GLU A 81 0.06 -1.51 -15.69
CA GLU A 81 1.04 -2.40 -15.07
C GLU A 81 0.45 -2.98 -13.78
N ALA A 82 0.34 -4.30 -13.70
CA ALA A 82 -0.21 -4.97 -12.53
C ALA A 82 0.25 -6.43 -12.38
N LYS A 83 0.04 -6.97 -11.19
CA LYS A 83 0.13 -8.41 -10.88
C LYS A 83 -1.25 -8.98 -10.66
N LEU A 84 -1.53 -10.18 -11.18
CA LEU A 84 -2.73 -10.92 -10.80
C LEU A 84 -2.57 -11.40 -9.34
N ILE A 85 -3.56 -11.14 -8.50
CA ILE A 85 -3.59 -11.61 -7.12
C ILE A 85 -4.87 -12.39 -6.84
N ALA A 86 -4.80 -13.29 -5.86
CA ALA A 86 -5.99 -13.99 -5.39
C ALA A 86 -6.94 -13.03 -4.65
N PHE A 87 -8.20 -13.45 -4.53
CA PHE A 87 -9.17 -12.70 -3.73
C PHE A 87 -8.98 -12.87 -2.22
N GLU A 88 -8.30 -13.90 -1.77
CA GLU A 88 -7.95 -14.10 -0.36
C GLU A 88 -6.78 -13.19 0.04
N ASP A 89 -6.93 -12.53 1.18
CA ASP A 89 -5.85 -11.81 1.84
C ASP A 89 -5.43 -12.57 3.11
N MET A 90 -4.12 -12.66 3.33
CA MET A 90 -3.56 -13.26 4.53
C MET A 90 -3.31 -12.15 5.55
N VAL A 91 -4.04 -12.18 6.66
CA VAL A 91 -3.98 -11.12 7.68
C VAL A 91 -3.31 -11.66 8.93
N ALA A 92 -2.20 -11.04 9.31
CA ALA A 92 -1.54 -11.31 10.59
C ALA A 92 -1.67 -10.09 11.51
N LYS A 93 -2.04 -10.32 12.77
CA LYS A 93 -2.09 -9.26 13.79
C LYS A 93 -0.74 -9.19 14.48
N VAL A 94 -0.16 -7.99 14.54
CA VAL A 94 1.11 -7.75 15.22
C VAL A 94 0.81 -7.03 16.54
N PRO A 95 1.10 -7.66 17.70
CA PRO A 95 1.10 -6.97 18.98
C PRO A 95 2.15 -5.87 18.96
N GLU A 96 1.81 -4.71 19.52
CA GLU A 96 2.73 -3.57 19.66
C GLU A 96 4.01 -4.00 20.43
N GLY A 97 5.19 -3.74 19.85
CA GLY A 97 6.48 -4.13 20.42
C GLY A 97 7.00 -5.53 20.06
N SER A 98 6.27 -6.31 19.26
CA SER A 98 6.73 -7.62 18.76
C SER A 98 7.53 -7.50 17.47
N SER A 99 8.57 -8.32 17.31
CA SER A 99 9.17 -8.58 16.00
C SER A 99 8.19 -9.36 15.10
N ALA A 100 8.46 -9.34 13.80
CA ALA A 100 7.56 -9.66 12.69
C ALA A 100 6.55 -10.81 12.97
N PRO A 101 5.28 -10.65 12.54
CA PRO A 101 4.27 -11.68 12.76
C PRO A 101 4.61 -12.98 12.02
N ALA A 102 4.26 -14.11 12.63
CA ALA A 102 4.22 -15.38 11.90
C ALA A 102 3.28 -15.25 10.71
N MET A 103 3.80 -15.56 9.52
CA MET A 103 3.00 -15.51 8.29
C MET A 103 1.96 -16.64 8.32
N PRO A 104 0.68 -16.36 7.98
CA PRO A 104 -0.33 -17.40 7.88
C PRO A 104 0.08 -18.45 6.83
N THR A 105 -0.50 -19.64 6.89
CA THR A 105 -0.37 -20.59 5.77
C THR A 105 -1.26 -20.13 4.61
N PRO A 106 -0.76 -20.04 3.37
CA PRO A 106 -1.60 -19.71 2.22
C PRO A 106 -2.72 -20.75 2.02
N PRO A 107 -3.89 -20.34 1.50
CA PRO A 107 -4.95 -21.28 1.14
C PRO A 107 -4.44 -22.25 0.06
N ALA A 108 -4.84 -23.52 0.15
CA ALA A 108 -4.49 -24.53 -0.85
C ALA A 108 -5.00 -24.16 -2.25
N ASN A 109 -6.21 -23.57 -2.30
CA ASN A 109 -6.96 -23.26 -3.52
C ASN A 109 -7.35 -21.78 -3.53
N PRO A 110 -6.42 -20.86 -3.87
CA PRO A 110 -6.73 -19.44 -3.96
C PRO A 110 -7.74 -19.17 -5.07
N THR A 111 -8.69 -18.28 -4.81
CA THR A 111 -9.71 -17.86 -5.77
C THR A 111 -9.09 -16.89 -6.76
N VAL A 112 -9.04 -17.28 -8.03
CA VAL A 112 -8.53 -16.43 -9.13
C VAL A 112 -9.61 -15.50 -9.68
N VAL A 113 -10.82 -16.02 -9.85
CA VAL A 113 -11.98 -15.31 -10.41
C VAL A 113 -13.14 -15.42 -9.44
N ARG A 114 -13.76 -14.28 -9.14
CA ARG A 114 -14.96 -14.19 -8.30
C ARG A 114 -15.95 -13.25 -8.97
N ASP A 115 -17.20 -13.68 -9.11
CA ASP A 115 -18.29 -12.89 -9.68
C ASP A 115 -17.93 -12.26 -11.05
N GLY A 116 -17.32 -13.06 -11.93
CA GLY A 116 -16.92 -12.62 -13.28
C GLY A 116 -15.80 -11.57 -13.31
N SER A 117 -15.11 -11.36 -12.18
CA SER A 117 -14.04 -10.38 -12.02
C SER A 117 -12.73 -11.01 -11.56
N ALA A 118 -11.62 -10.35 -11.86
CA ALA A 118 -10.30 -10.66 -11.34
C ALA A 118 -9.79 -9.52 -10.45
N ARG A 119 -8.88 -9.85 -9.54
CA ARG A 119 -8.24 -8.87 -8.66
C ARG A 119 -6.80 -8.64 -9.08
N LEU A 120 -6.46 -7.40 -9.40
CA LEU A 120 -5.13 -6.98 -9.83
C LEU A 120 -4.48 -6.09 -8.76
N LEU A 121 -3.19 -6.26 -8.52
CA LEU A 121 -2.40 -5.36 -7.70
C LEU A 121 -1.76 -4.29 -8.59
N VAL A 122 -2.30 -3.08 -8.52
CA VAL A 122 -1.87 -1.91 -9.29
C VAL A 122 -1.24 -0.91 -8.34
N ASN A 123 0.02 -0.52 -8.55
CA ASN A 123 0.69 0.47 -7.68
C ASN A 123 0.52 0.17 -6.18
N LYS A 124 0.70 -1.11 -5.80
CA LYS A 124 0.51 -1.64 -4.43
C LYS A 124 -0.92 -1.55 -3.88
N LYS A 125 -1.91 -1.24 -4.72
CA LYS A 125 -3.33 -1.20 -4.37
C LYS A 125 -4.09 -2.33 -5.07
N PRO A 126 -4.85 -3.15 -4.34
CA PRO A 126 -5.71 -4.15 -4.95
C PRO A 126 -6.90 -3.46 -5.64
N VAL A 127 -7.14 -3.81 -6.91
CA VAL A 127 -8.24 -3.32 -7.74
C VAL A 127 -8.98 -4.53 -8.29
N VAL A 128 -10.31 -4.55 -8.14
CA VAL A 128 -11.16 -5.58 -8.75
C VAL A 128 -11.63 -5.06 -10.10
N LEU A 129 -11.40 -5.83 -11.16
CA LEU A 129 -11.81 -5.51 -12.52
C LEU A 129 -12.69 -6.63 -13.10
N PRO A 130 -13.85 -6.29 -13.68
CA PRO A 130 -14.63 -7.23 -14.48
C PRO A 130 -13.77 -7.81 -15.60
N LEU A 131 -13.88 -9.12 -15.85
CA LEU A 131 -13.10 -9.79 -16.91
C LEU A 131 -13.43 -9.21 -18.29
N GLU A 132 -14.69 -8.84 -18.51
CA GLU A 132 -15.16 -8.14 -19.72
C GLU A 132 -14.41 -6.83 -20.00
N ARG A 133 -13.87 -6.18 -18.95
CA ARG A 133 -13.04 -4.98 -19.06
C ARG A 133 -11.56 -5.27 -19.29
N LEU A 134 -11.16 -6.53 -19.44
CA LEU A 134 -9.81 -6.90 -19.83
C LEU A 134 -9.79 -7.35 -21.28
N SER A 135 -8.64 -7.21 -21.92
CA SER A 135 -8.44 -7.72 -23.29
C SER A 135 -8.63 -9.24 -23.38
N ALA A 136 -8.97 -9.74 -24.57
CA ALA A 136 -9.13 -11.19 -24.77
C ALA A 136 -7.87 -12.00 -24.38
N PRO A 137 -6.64 -11.61 -24.76
CA PRO A 137 -5.43 -12.31 -24.32
C PRO A 137 -5.26 -12.35 -22.81
N ASP A 138 -5.66 -11.29 -22.11
CA ASP A 138 -5.55 -11.21 -20.65
C ASP A 138 -6.58 -12.10 -19.96
N ARG A 139 -7.81 -12.17 -20.48
CA ARG A 139 -8.82 -13.12 -20.00
C ARG A 139 -8.36 -14.56 -20.16
N GLU A 140 -7.78 -14.91 -21.31
CA GLU A 140 -7.25 -16.25 -21.55
C GLU A 140 -6.12 -16.61 -20.58
N LEU A 141 -5.23 -15.67 -20.27
CA LEU A 141 -4.19 -15.90 -19.27
C LEU A 141 -4.79 -16.20 -17.88
N ILE A 142 -5.78 -15.40 -17.45
CA ILE A 142 -6.45 -15.61 -16.16
C ILE A 142 -7.09 -17.00 -16.10
N GLU A 143 -7.77 -17.43 -17.17
CA GLU A 143 -8.37 -18.76 -17.23
C GLU A 143 -7.32 -19.88 -17.23
N ARG A 144 -6.20 -19.73 -17.94
CA ARG A 144 -5.09 -20.70 -17.87
C ARG A 144 -4.55 -20.84 -16.45
N ILE A 145 -4.38 -19.73 -15.74
CA ILE A 145 -3.91 -19.73 -14.34
C ILE A 145 -4.94 -20.42 -13.44
N ARG A 146 -6.22 -20.08 -13.58
CA ARG A 146 -7.34 -20.70 -12.85
C ARG A 146 -7.37 -22.22 -13.03
N LEU A 147 -7.29 -22.68 -14.28
CA LEU A 147 -7.28 -24.12 -14.60
C LEU A 147 -6.04 -24.82 -14.03
N SER A 148 -4.89 -24.16 -14.08
CA SER A 148 -3.63 -24.70 -13.53
C SER A 148 -3.72 -24.89 -12.01
N ILE A 149 -4.30 -23.92 -11.30
CA ILE A 149 -4.54 -24.00 -9.85
C ILE A 149 -5.55 -25.10 -9.53
N ALA A 150 -6.68 -25.17 -10.26
CA ALA A 150 -7.67 -26.21 -10.07
C ALA A 150 -7.11 -27.62 -10.33
N LYS A 151 -6.26 -27.78 -11.35
CA LYS A 151 -5.56 -29.04 -11.64
C LYS A 151 -4.62 -29.44 -10.50
N LYS A 152 -3.85 -28.48 -9.96
CA LYS A 152 -2.97 -28.71 -8.81
C LYS A 152 -3.76 -29.12 -7.57
N ALA A 153 -4.93 -28.52 -7.36
CA ALA A 153 -5.83 -28.85 -6.27
C ALA A 153 -6.35 -30.30 -6.33
N ALA A 154 -6.67 -30.77 -7.53
CA ALA A 154 -7.25 -32.10 -7.76
C ALA A 154 -6.23 -33.25 -7.77
N GLY A 155 -4.94 -32.93 -7.90
CA GLY A 155 -3.83 -33.91 -7.89
C GLY A 155 -3.13 -34.03 -6.54
N GLN A 156 -3.67 -33.40 -5.49
CA GLN A 156 -3.20 -33.51 -4.10
C GLN A 156 -4.14 -34.40 -3.29
#